data_AF-H5THY2-F1
#
_entry.id   AF-H5THY2-F1
#
_cell.length_a   1.000
_cell.length_b   1.000
_cell.length_c   1.000
_cell.angle_alpha   90.00
_cell.angle_beta   90.00
_cell.angle_gamma   90.00
#
_symmetry.space_group_name_H-M   'P 1'
#
loop_
_entity.id
_entity.type
_entity.pdbx_description
1 polymer ?
#
loop_
_entity_poly.entity_id
_entity_poly.type
_entity_poly.pdbx_seq_one_letter_code
_entity_poly.pdbx_strand_id
1 'polypeptide(L)'
;MCLLLNSFNHRTVTDEFTSDDLVALTLLSVNVPGQAALRILGDRDLDYRASLNELLRQIPTEVELVDASDELLKTAEKRWSQVRQNHNVGRTKTSKLSARKRSHLLPVIDSVVTTAVGHIPGKHNFYRDLRAALNADDRRLHNHLIALRDKASIGSDISAIGVFEILAWMWGSGRSPVDDTDTRQPPETRVIDVP
;
A
#
# COMPACT_ATOMS: atom_id res chain seq x y z
N MET A 1 3.24 10.61 -0.08
CA MET A 1 3.41 9.43 0.80
C MET A 1 4.13 8.28 0.09
N CYS A 2 3.79 7.94 -1.16
CA CYS A 2 4.43 6.84 -1.91
C CYS A 2 5.90 7.11 -2.31
N LEU A 3 6.29 8.37 -2.58
CA LEU A 3 7.68 8.71 -2.93
C LEU A 3 8.70 8.33 -1.83
N LEU A 4 8.31 8.41 -0.55
CA LEU A 4 9.19 8.01 0.56
C LEU A 4 9.35 6.49 0.69
N LEU A 5 8.42 5.69 0.17
CA LEU A 5 8.51 4.23 0.19
C LEU A 5 9.47 3.70 -0.89
N ASN A 6 9.57 4.39 -2.03
CA ASN A 6 10.42 3.95 -3.15
C ASN A 6 11.89 4.40 -3.02
N SER A 7 12.20 5.46 -2.27
CA SER A 7 13.54 6.07 -2.21
C SER A 7 14.66 5.23 -1.56
N PHE A 8 14.36 4.05 -1.02
CA PHE A 8 15.32 3.19 -0.28
C PHE A 8 15.38 1.74 -0.80
N ASN A 9 15.03 1.49 -2.08
CA ASN A 9 15.05 0.13 -2.63
C ASN A 9 16.47 -0.32 -3.02
N HIS A 10 17.17 -0.99 -2.10
CA HIS A 10 18.39 -1.75 -2.38
C HIS A 10 18.02 -3.17 -2.82
N ARG A 11 18.49 -3.63 -3.99
CA ARG A 11 18.12 -4.95 -4.58
C ARG A 11 18.42 -6.16 -3.67
N THR A 12 19.29 -6.01 -2.68
CA THR A 12 19.72 -7.07 -1.76
C THR A 12 18.74 -7.32 -0.61
N VAL A 13 17.75 -6.44 -0.37
CA VAL A 13 16.82 -6.54 0.77
C VAL A 13 15.34 -6.61 0.35
N THR A 14 15.09 -6.95 -0.92
CA THR A 14 13.74 -6.96 -1.48
C THR A 14 12.85 -8.07 -0.91
N ASP A 15 13.46 -9.16 -0.45
CA ASP A 15 12.77 -10.37 0.02
C ASP A 15 12.83 -10.59 1.53
N GLU A 16 13.19 -9.55 2.27
CA GLU A 16 13.20 -9.59 3.72
C GLU A 16 12.85 -8.23 4.33
N PHE A 17 12.28 -8.24 5.54
CA PHE A 17 12.12 -7.02 6.31
C PHE A 17 13.40 -6.65 7.06
N THR A 18 13.71 -5.37 7.03
CA THR A 18 14.92 -4.75 7.59
C THR A 18 14.54 -3.56 8.47
N SER A 19 15.52 -3.07 9.23
CA SER A 19 15.31 -1.87 10.06
C SER A 19 14.92 -0.65 9.22
N ASP A 20 15.41 -0.55 7.97
CA ASP A 20 15.05 0.52 7.03
C ASP A 20 13.55 0.57 6.72
N ASP A 21 12.89 -0.60 6.67
CA ASP A 21 11.44 -0.67 6.46
C ASP A 21 10.68 -0.07 7.65
N LEU A 22 11.17 -0.29 8.86
CA LEU A 22 10.58 0.27 10.07
C LEU A 22 10.84 1.78 10.15
N VAL A 23 12.07 2.22 9.86
CA VAL A 23 12.44 3.65 9.81
C VAL A 23 11.57 4.36 8.77
N ALA A 24 11.38 3.80 7.58
CA ALA A 24 10.51 4.37 6.55
C ALA A 24 9.08 4.58 7.06
N LEU A 25 8.53 3.65 7.86
CA LEU A 25 7.22 3.84 8.49
C LEU A 25 7.23 4.99 9.50
N THR A 26 8.29 5.16 10.30
CA THR A 26 8.39 6.27 11.26
C THR A 26 8.42 7.63 10.55
N LEU A 27 9.07 7.73 9.40
CA LEU A 27 9.07 8.93 8.54
C LEU A 27 7.68 9.28 8.01
N LEU A 28 6.77 8.30 7.99
CA LEU A 28 5.36 8.48 7.67
C LEU A 28 4.48 8.68 8.91
N SER A 29 5.08 9.00 10.06
CA SER A 29 4.41 9.10 11.38
C SER A 29 3.66 7.82 11.77
N VAL A 30 4.17 6.66 11.35
CA VAL A 30 3.62 5.35 11.70
C VAL A 30 4.64 4.57 12.51
N ASN A 31 4.30 4.26 13.76
CA ASN A 31 5.17 3.48 14.63
C ASN A 31 4.76 2.00 14.66
N VAL A 32 5.69 1.08 14.40
CA VAL A 32 5.49 -0.36 14.66
C VAL A 32 5.84 -0.65 16.13
N PRO A 33 4.98 -1.31 16.91
CA PRO A 33 5.29 -1.64 18.30
C PRO A 33 6.62 -2.40 18.41
N GLY A 34 7.47 -2.04 19.38
CA GLY A 34 8.82 -2.62 19.50
C GLY A 34 8.84 -4.15 19.56
N GLN A 35 7.86 -4.77 20.23
CA GLN A 35 7.72 -6.23 20.25
C GLN A 35 7.45 -6.83 18.86
N ALA A 36 6.62 -6.18 18.06
CA ALA A 36 6.36 -6.61 16.69
C ALA A 36 7.58 -6.35 15.79
N ALA A 37 8.28 -5.23 15.97
CA ALA A 37 9.50 -4.92 15.24
C ALA A 37 10.58 -5.99 15.46
N LEU A 38 10.90 -6.31 16.72
CA LEU A 38 11.89 -7.34 17.07
C LEU A 38 11.49 -8.73 16.54
N ARG A 39 10.20 -9.05 16.52
CA ARG A 39 9.72 -10.31 15.94
C ARG A 39 9.86 -10.34 14.43
N ILE A 40 9.45 -9.28 13.72
CA ILE A 40 9.57 -9.13 12.26
C ILE A 40 11.04 -9.17 11.82
N LEU A 41 11.93 -8.53 12.59
CA LEU A 41 13.37 -8.54 12.34
C LEU A 41 14.05 -9.85 12.74
N GLY A 42 13.35 -10.79 13.37
CA GLY A 42 13.88 -12.10 13.74
C GLY A 42 14.66 -12.13 15.06
N ASP A 43 14.85 -10.99 15.74
CA ASP A 43 15.57 -10.90 17.02
C ASP A 43 14.89 -11.72 18.14
N ARG A 44 13.58 -11.94 18.04
CA ARG A 44 12.80 -12.75 19.01
C ARG A 44 12.27 -14.07 18.47
N ASP A 45 12.24 -14.24 17.15
CA ASP A 45 11.52 -15.32 16.48
C ASP A 45 12.05 -15.54 15.05
N LEU A 46 13.11 -16.34 14.93
CA LEU A 46 13.78 -16.62 13.65
C LEU A 46 12.87 -17.41 12.69
N ASP A 47 12.08 -18.35 13.20
CA ASP A 47 11.15 -19.15 12.40
C ASP A 47 10.02 -18.27 11.82
N TYR A 48 9.53 -17.31 12.59
CA TYR A 48 8.60 -16.30 12.10
C TYR A 48 9.22 -15.42 11.00
N ARG A 49 10.45 -14.95 11.18
CA ARG A 49 11.16 -14.20 10.12
C ARG A 49 11.34 -15.06 8.86
N ALA A 50 11.78 -16.30 9.01
CA ALA A 50 12.02 -17.21 7.89
C ALA A 50 10.73 -17.47 7.10
N SER A 51 9.61 -17.73 7.79
CA SER A 51 8.31 -17.93 7.14
C SER A 51 7.76 -16.66 6.47
N LEU A 52 7.95 -15.48 7.07
CA LEU A 52 7.60 -14.20 6.42
C LEU A 52 8.40 -13.96 5.14
N ASN A 53 9.71 -14.17 5.20
CA ASN A 53 10.60 -13.98 4.05
C ASN A 53 10.32 -15.01 2.95
N GLU A 54 9.94 -16.23 3.31
CA GLU A 54 9.53 -17.26 2.36
C GLU A 54 8.27 -16.86 1.59
N LEU A 55 7.23 -16.40 2.29
CA LEU A 55 6.05 -15.85 1.62
C LEU A 55 6.38 -14.63 0.76
N LEU A 56 7.38 -13.83 1.14
CA LEU A 56 7.79 -12.67 0.36
C LEU A 56 8.51 -13.07 -0.94
N ARG A 57 9.41 -14.05 -0.90
CA ARG A 57 10.08 -14.60 -2.09
C ARG A 57 9.11 -15.16 -3.13
N GLN A 58 7.98 -15.70 -2.69
CA GLN A 58 6.93 -16.21 -3.58
C GLN A 58 6.14 -15.11 -4.29
N ILE A 59 6.34 -13.84 -3.91
CA ILE A 59 5.68 -12.69 -4.53
C ILE A 59 6.73 -11.99 -5.42
N PRO A 60 6.60 -11.98 -6.76
CA PRO A 60 7.51 -11.25 -7.63
C PRO A 60 7.49 -9.74 -7.38
N THR A 61 8.59 -9.05 -7.68
CA THR A 61 8.74 -7.61 -7.39
C THR A 61 8.08 -6.71 -8.43
N GLU A 62 8.12 -7.13 -9.70
CA GLU A 62 7.70 -6.34 -10.85
C GLU A 62 6.30 -6.69 -11.37
N VAL A 63 5.58 -7.60 -10.71
CA VAL A 63 4.21 -7.92 -11.13
C VAL A 63 3.28 -6.79 -10.72
N GLU A 64 2.69 -6.14 -11.71
CA GLU A 64 1.65 -5.13 -11.51
C GLU A 64 0.35 -5.78 -11.01
N LEU A 65 -0.37 -5.08 -10.13
CA LEU A 65 -1.65 -5.57 -9.60
C LEU A 65 -2.64 -5.95 -10.72
N VAL A 66 -2.64 -5.19 -11.82
CA VAL A 66 -3.56 -5.42 -12.95
C VAL A 66 -3.31 -6.77 -13.64
N ASP A 67 -2.08 -7.28 -13.60
CA ASP A 67 -1.65 -8.56 -14.21
C ASP A 67 -1.58 -9.72 -13.18
N ALA A 68 -1.88 -9.45 -11.91
CA ALA A 68 -1.73 -10.43 -10.84
C ALA A 68 -2.76 -11.56 -10.91
N SER A 69 -2.29 -12.81 -10.85
CA SER A 69 -3.16 -13.98 -10.75
C SER A 69 -3.83 -14.11 -9.38
N ASP A 70 -4.93 -14.87 -9.30
CA ASP A 70 -5.61 -15.14 -8.04
C ASP A 70 -4.72 -15.88 -7.03
N GLU A 71 -3.88 -16.80 -7.49
CA GLU A 71 -2.93 -17.53 -6.63
C GLU A 71 -1.85 -16.61 -6.06
N LEU A 72 -1.38 -15.63 -6.86
CA LEU A 72 -0.45 -14.62 -6.37
C LEU A 72 -1.13 -13.73 -5.31
N LEU A 73 -2.36 -13.30 -5.54
CA LEU A 73 -3.12 -12.53 -4.55
C LEU A 73 -3.37 -13.32 -3.26
N LYS A 74 -3.69 -14.62 -3.34
CA LYS A 74 -3.81 -15.48 -2.15
C LYS A 74 -2.51 -15.55 -1.37
N THR A 75 -1.36 -15.62 -2.05
CA THR A 75 -0.04 -15.63 -1.42
C THR A 75 0.24 -14.31 -0.70
N ALA A 76 -0.07 -13.18 -1.34
CA ALA A 76 0.01 -11.86 -0.72
C ALA A 76 -0.93 -11.71 0.50
N GLU A 77 -2.17 -12.22 0.41
CA GLU A 77 -3.15 -12.24 1.50
C GLU A 77 -2.67 -13.06 2.70
N LYS A 78 -2.02 -14.22 2.47
CA LYS A 78 -1.39 -15.02 3.53
C LYS A 78 -0.31 -14.24 4.26
N ARG A 79 0.62 -13.62 3.51
CA ARG A 79 1.69 -12.78 4.09
C ARG A 79 1.11 -11.61 4.89
N TRP A 80 0.14 -10.90 4.32
CA TRP A 80 -0.56 -9.82 4.98
C TRP A 80 -1.16 -10.28 6.32
N SER A 81 -1.83 -11.44 6.31
CA SER A 81 -2.45 -12.01 7.51
C SER A 81 -1.40 -12.33 8.58
N GLN A 82 -0.26 -12.90 8.20
CA GLN A 82 0.84 -13.19 9.12
C GLN A 82 1.44 -11.94 9.76
N VAL A 83 1.57 -10.83 9.02
CA VAL A 83 2.02 -9.55 9.58
C VAL A 83 0.96 -8.94 10.51
N ARG A 84 -0.33 -9.04 10.15
CA ARG A 84 -1.48 -8.54 10.95
C ARG A 84 -1.67 -9.26 12.28
N GLN A 85 -1.15 -10.47 12.43
CA GLN A 85 -1.22 -11.22 13.69
C GLN A 85 -0.35 -10.62 14.80
N ASN A 86 0.58 -9.72 14.47
CA ASN A 86 1.35 -9.02 15.49
C ASN A 86 0.46 -8.06 16.29
N HIS A 87 0.63 -8.09 17.61
CA HIS A 87 -0.09 -7.21 18.51
C HIS A 87 0.10 -5.73 18.14
N ASN A 88 -1.01 -4.98 18.06
CA ASN A 88 -1.06 -3.57 17.66
C ASN A 88 -0.50 -3.26 16.25
N VAL A 89 -0.36 -4.26 15.39
CA VAL A 89 -0.05 -4.10 13.95
C VAL A 89 -1.33 -4.18 13.14
N GLY A 90 -2.03 -3.05 13.07
CA GLY A 90 -3.28 -2.92 12.31
C GLY A 90 -3.08 -2.73 10.80
N ARG A 91 -4.21 -2.58 10.08
CA ARG A 91 -4.29 -2.45 8.61
C ARG A 91 -3.26 -1.49 8.01
N THR A 92 -3.19 -0.27 8.50
CA THR A 92 -2.29 0.78 7.96
C THR A 92 -0.81 0.42 8.11
N LYS A 93 -0.42 -0.25 9.20
CA LYS A 93 0.97 -0.66 9.42
C LYS A 93 1.33 -1.79 8.47
N THR A 94 0.46 -2.79 8.36
CA THR A 94 0.66 -3.92 7.45
C THR A 94 0.71 -3.45 6.00
N SER A 95 -0.21 -2.60 5.55
CA SER A 95 -0.20 -2.13 4.15
C SER A 95 1.03 -1.35 3.79
N LYS A 96 1.50 -0.46 4.67
CA LYS A 96 2.75 0.28 4.44
C LYS A 96 3.95 -0.65 4.36
N LEU A 97 4.05 -1.66 5.24
CA LEU A 97 5.11 -2.67 5.16
C LEU A 97 5.03 -3.52 3.88
N SER A 98 3.81 -3.91 3.47
CA SER A 98 3.58 -4.68 2.25
C SER A 98 3.95 -3.88 1.00
N ALA A 99 3.45 -2.65 0.87
CA ALA A 99 3.71 -1.74 -0.23
C ALA A 99 5.20 -1.39 -0.34
N ARG A 100 5.90 -1.22 0.79
CA ARG A 100 7.35 -0.99 0.81
C ARG A 100 8.15 -2.06 0.08
N LYS A 101 7.68 -3.31 0.11
CA LYS A 101 8.35 -4.45 -0.54
C LYS A 101 7.80 -4.76 -1.93
N ARG A 102 6.53 -4.46 -2.20
CA ARG A 102 5.82 -4.85 -3.43
C ARG A 102 4.91 -3.72 -3.90
N SER A 103 5.49 -2.56 -4.18
CA SER A 103 4.76 -1.33 -4.54
C SER A 103 4.03 -1.40 -5.89
N HIS A 104 4.35 -2.38 -6.75
CA HIS A 104 3.64 -2.64 -8.00
C HIS A 104 2.38 -3.51 -7.81
N LEU A 105 2.36 -4.31 -6.74
CA LEU A 105 1.30 -5.28 -6.47
C LEU A 105 0.39 -4.90 -5.30
N LEU A 106 0.96 -4.43 -4.20
CA LEU A 106 0.29 -4.31 -2.91
C LEU A 106 0.05 -2.85 -2.55
N PRO A 107 -1.22 -2.40 -2.60
CA PRO A 107 -1.51 -1.02 -2.30
C PRO A 107 -1.47 -0.68 -0.79
N VAL A 108 -1.22 0.59 -0.48
CA VAL A 108 -1.40 1.22 0.82
C VAL A 108 -2.88 1.39 1.13
N ILE A 109 -3.40 0.49 1.97
CA ILE A 109 -4.76 0.55 2.50
C ILE A 109 -4.75 1.34 3.83
N ASP A 110 -4.86 2.66 3.77
CA ASP A 110 -5.07 3.52 4.95
C ASP A 110 -6.51 4.05 5.03
N SER A 111 -6.85 4.77 6.11
CA SER A 111 -8.20 5.31 6.29
C SER A 111 -8.58 6.32 5.21
N VAL A 112 -7.67 7.20 4.81
CA VAL A 112 -7.92 8.26 3.81
C VAL A 112 -8.25 7.63 2.45
N VAL A 113 -7.41 6.71 1.98
CA VAL A 113 -7.62 6.00 0.72
C VAL A 113 -8.92 5.20 0.77
N THR A 114 -9.16 4.43 1.84
CA THR A 114 -10.40 3.63 1.93
C THR A 114 -11.65 4.48 1.94
N THR A 115 -11.64 5.65 2.59
CA THR A 115 -12.76 6.58 2.59
C THR A 115 -12.93 7.22 1.21
N ALA A 116 -11.85 7.67 0.57
CA ALA A 116 -11.88 8.32 -0.73
C ALA A 116 -12.52 7.45 -1.82
N VAL A 117 -12.29 6.13 -1.75
CA VAL A 117 -12.79 5.17 -2.75
C VAL A 117 -14.04 4.41 -2.29
N GLY A 118 -14.63 4.82 -1.15
CA GLY A 118 -15.85 4.19 -0.62
C GLY A 118 -15.67 2.73 -0.20
N HIS A 119 -14.46 2.29 0.10
CA HIS A 119 -14.19 0.91 0.49
C HIS A 119 -14.69 0.63 1.92
N ILE A 120 -15.56 -0.37 2.06
CA ILE A 120 -16.09 -0.83 3.35
C ILE A 120 -15.32 -2.08 3.80
N PRO A 121 -14.50 -2.00 4.87
CA PRO A 121 -13.74 -3.14 5.37
C PRO A 121 -14.64 -4.31 5.77
N GLY A 122 -14.24 -5.53 5.45
CA GLY A 122 -14.97 -6.76 5.81
C GLY A 122 -16.11 -7.15 4.87
N LYS A 123 -16.56 -6.23 4.00
CA LYS A 123 -17.51 -6.54 2.90
C LYS A 123 -16.81 -6.81 1.57
N HIS A 124 -15.65 -6.20 1.39
CA HIS A 124 -14.96 -6.07 0.12
C HIS A 124 -13.50 -6.50 0.26
N ASN A 125 -12.93 -7.09 -0.79
CA ASN A 125 -11.50 -7.40 -0.84
C ASN A 125 -10.81 -6.34 -1.69
N PHE A 126 -10.14 -5.40 -1.02
CA PHE A 126 -9.55 -4.23 -1.66
C PHE A 126 -8.65 -4.58 -2.86
N TYR A 127 -7.84 -5.63 -2.76
CA TYR A 127 -6.93 -6.02 -3.86
C TYR A 127 -7.69 -6.52 -5.09
N ARG A 128 -8.70 -7.37 -4.87
CA ARG A 128 -9.49 -7.94 -5.96
C ARG A 128 -10.38 -6.90 -6.60
N ASP A 129 -10.99 -6.03 -5.79
CA ASP A 129 -11.86 -4.97 -6.27
C ASP A 129 -11.07 -3.92 -7.05
N LEU A 130 -9.88 -3.52 -6.56
CA LEU A 130 -9.00 -2.63 -7.30
C LEU A 130 -8.46 -3.28 -8.58
N ARG A 131 -8.05 -4.56 -8.54
CA ARG A 131 -7.63 -5.28 -9.76
C ARG A 131 -8.77 -5.37 -10.78
N ALA A 132 -10.00 -5.61 -10.33
CA ALA A 132 -11.16 -5.65 -11.21
C ALA A 132 -11.40 -4.27 -11.85
N ALA A 133 -11.36 -3.19 -11.07
CA ALA A 133 -11.46 -1.83 -11.59
C ALA A 133 -10.34 -1.45 -12.57
N LEU A 134 -9.11 -1.92 -12.34
CA LEU A 134 -7.99 -1.70 -13.25
C LEU A 134 -8.12 -2.48 -14.56
N ASN A 135 -8.80 -3.63 -14.56
CA ASN A 135 -9.04 -4.45 -15.75
C ASN A 135 -10.33 -4.10 -16.50
N ALA A 136 -11.27 -3.40 -15.88
CA ALA A 136 -12.52 -2.99 -16.49
C ALA A 136 -12.30 -2.07 -17.71
N ASP A 137 -13.28 -2.07 -18.62
CA ASP A 137 -13.33 -1.20 -19.80
C ASP A 137 -12.03 -1.20 -20.62
N ASP A 138 -11.53 -2.40 -20.93
CA ASP A 138 -10.26 -2.58 -21.67
C ASP A 138 -9.09 -1.82 -21.01
N ARG A 139 -8.97 -1.98 -19.68
CA ARG A 139 -7.93 -1.35 -18.86
C ARG A 139 -7.95 0.19 -18.89
N ARG A 140 -9.08 0.84 -19.16
CA ARG A 140 -9.17 2.30 -19.28
C ARG A 140 -8.58 3.04 -18.08
N LEU A 141 -8.90 2.63 -16.85
CA LEU A 141 -8.35 3.25 -15.64
C LEU A 141 -6.83 3.07 -15.55
N HIS A 142 -6.34 1.85 -15.76
CA HIS A 142 -4.91 1.56 -15.73
C HIS A 142 -4.14 2.40 -16.77
N ASN A 143 -4.60 2.43 -18.01
CA ASN A 143 -3.99 3.21 -19.09
C ASN A 143 -4.00 4.71 -18.78
N HIS A 144 -5.06 5.21 -18.15
CA HIS A 144 -5.13 6.61 -17.71
C HIS A 144 -4.09 6.93 -16.62
N LEU A 145 -3.90 6.04 -15.64
CA LEU A 145 -2.90 6.21 -14.58
C LEU A 145 -1.47 6.23 -15.16
N ILE A 146 -1.18 5.36 -16.12
CA ILE A 146 0.10 5.36 -16.85
C ILE A 146 0.30 6.67 -17.62
N ALA A 147 -0.70 7.13 -18.37
CA ALA A 147 -0.62 8.40 -19.09
C ALA A 147 -0.39 9.60 -18.17
N LEU A 148 -1.01 9.62 -16.98
CA LEU A 148 -0.78 10.66 -15.97
C LEU A 148 0.64 10.63 -15.43
N ARG A 149 1.19 9.44 -15.14
CA ARG A 149 2.58 9.27 -14.72
C ARG A 149 3.55 9.83 -15.76
N ASP A 150 3.34 9.46 -17.01
CA ASP A 150 4.21 9.85 -18.12
C ASP A 150 4.13 11.37 -18.34
N LYS A 151 2.92 11.96 -18.28
CA LYS A 151 2.71 13.41 -18.32
C LYS A 151 3.40 14.15 -17.17
N ALA A 152 3.42 13.55 -15.98
CA ALA A 152 4.08 14.13 -14.80
C ALA A 152 5.61 13.92 -14.79
N SER A 153 6.16 13.09 -15.69
CA SER A 153 7.60 12.80 -15.79
C SER A 153 8.22 12.28 -14.48
N ILE A 154 7.46 11.51 -13.70
CA ILE A 154 7.88 11.03 -12.35
C ILE A 154 8.59 9.68 -12.34
N GLY A 155 8.99 9.15 -13.50
CA GLY A 155 9.72 7.88 -13.62
C GLY A 155 8.83 6.64 -13.68
N SER A 156 9.35 5.56 -14.28
CA SER A 156 8.64 4.28 -14.44
C SER A 156 8.72 3.36 -13.22
N ASP A 157 9.51 3.74 -12.21
CA ASP A 157 9.56 3.10 -10.89
C ASP A 157 8.29 3.34 -10.06
N ILE A 158 7.48 4.33 -10.45
CA ILE A 158 6.15 4.53 -9.91
C ILE A 158 5.15 3.66 -10.69
N SER A 159 4.57 2.69 -10.00
CA SER A 159 3.53 1.79 -10.52
C SER A 159 2.22 2.54 -10.80
N ALA A 160 1.35 1.94 -11.62
CA ALA A 160 0.00 2.50 -11.84
C ALA A 160 -0.78 2.63 -10.52
N ILE A 161 -0.65 1.64 -9.62
CA ILE A 161 -1.30 1.71 -8.31
C ILE A 161 -0.70 2.80 -7.41
N GLY A 162 0.59 3.07 -7.52
CA GLY A 162 1.23 4.17 -6.80
C GLY A 162 0.68 5.54 -7.22
N VAL A 163 0.44 5.74 -8.52
CA VAL A 163 -0.25 6.94 -9.04
C VAL A 163 -1.67 7.03 -8.48
N PHE A 164 -2.42 5.93 -8.56
CA PHE A 164 -3.78 5.87 -8.02
C PHE A 164 -3.84 6.23 -6.54
N GLU A 165 -2.93 5.70 -5.73
CA GLU A 165 -2.86 5.99 -4.29
C GLU A 165 -2.56 7.46 -4.00
N ILE A 166 -1.63 8.06 -4.73
CA ILE A 166 -1.31 9.48 -4.58
C ILE A 166 -2.56 10.32 -4.87
N LEU A 167 -3.26 10.03 -5.98
CA LEU A 167 -4.47 10.76 -6.37
C LEU A 167 -5.61 10.55 -5.37
N ALA A 168 -5.88 9.30 -4.97
CA ALA A 168 -6.91 8.97 -4.00
C ALA A 168 -6.64 9.63 -2.64
N TRP A 169 -5.37 9.67 -2.22
CA TRP A 169 -4.97 10.31 -0.97
C TRP A 169 -5.06 11.84 -1.06
N MET A 170 -4.60 12.46 -2.15
CA MET A 170 -4.73 13.91 -2.36
C MET A 170 -6.20 14.34 -2.31
N TRP A 171 -7.06 13.58 -2.99
CA TRP A 171 -8.50 13.78 -2.96
C TRP A 171 -9.08 13.63 -1.55
N GLY A 172 -8.84 12.49 -0.90
CA GLY A 172 -9.40 12.20 0.42
C GLY A 172 -8.86 13.07 1.56
N SER A 173 -7.67 13.66 1.40
CA SER A 173 -7.07 14.56 2.40
C SER A 173 -7.42 16.03 2.22
N GLY A 174 -8.20 16.38 1.18
CA GLY A 174 -8.51 17.76 0.84
C GLY A 174 -7.31 18.56 0.31
N ARG A 175 -6.27 17.87 -0.18
CA ARG A 175 -5.06 18.46 -0.78
C ARG A 175 -5.08 18.43 -2.31
N SER A 176 -6.23 18.19 -2.92
CA SER A 176 -6.40 18.40 -4.35
C SER A 176 -6.00 19.83 -4.71
N PRO A 177 -5.35 20.07 -5.86
CA PRO A 177 -5.21 21.42 -6.38
C PRO A 177 -6.59 22.06 -6.38
N VAL A 178 -6.70 23.28 -5.83
CA VAL A 178 -7.94 24.04 -5.92
C VAL A 178 -8.24 24.22 -7.39
N ASP A 179 -9.27 23.54 -7.87
CA ASP A 179 -9.88 23.79 -9.14
C ASP A 179 -11.04 24.74 -8.83
N ASP A 180 -10.92 26.01 -9.23
CA ASP A 180 -11.96 27.03 -9.05
C ASP A 180 -13.29 26.65 -9.75
N THR A 181 -13.29 25.58 -10.57
CA THR A 181 -14.47 25.02 -11.23
C THR A 181 -14.98 23.72 -10.59
N ASP A 182 -14.29 23.17 -9.59
CA ASP A 182 -14.71 21.93 -8.92
C ASP A 182 -15.77 22.23 -7.84
N THR A 183 -17.03 22.03 -8.24
CA THR A 183 -18.21 22.20 -7.39
C THR A 183 -18.48 21.01 -6.45
N ARG A 184 -17.63 19.98 -6.47
CA ARG A 184 -17.83 18.78 -5.63
C ARG A 184 -17.29 19.02 -4.23
N GLN A 185 -18.15 18.80 -3.24
CA GLN A 185 -17.82 19.04 -1.84
C GLN A 185 -16.85 17.95 -1.33
N PRO A 186 -15.71 18.30 -0.71
CA PRO A 186 -14.87 17.31 -0.04
C PRO A 186 -15.68 16.62 1.07
N PRO A 187 -15.37 15.35 1.40
CA PRO A 187 -16.06 14.66 2.48
C PRO A 187 -15.92 15.46 3.78
N GLU A 188 -17.05 15.70 4.46
CA GLU A 188 -17.07 16.45 5.71
C GLU A 188 -16.05 15.85 6.68
N THR A 189 -15.11 16.69 7.12
CA THR A 189 -14.17 16.32 8.16
C THR A 189 -14.98 16.19 9.45
N ARG A 190 -15.30 14.95 9.84
CA ARG A 190 -15.88 14.72 11.18
C ARG A 190 -14.86 15.18 12.20
N VAL A 191 -15.12 16.32 12.82
CA VAL A 191 -14.50 16.74 14.07
C VAL A 191 -14.84 15.65 15.07
N ILE A 192 -13.83 14.88 15.47
CA ILE A 192 -13.98 13.94 16.57
C ILE A 192 -13.91 14.83 17.81
N ASP A 193 -15.07 15.16 18.38
CA ASP A 193 -15.12 15.71 19.73
C ASP A 193 -14.56 14.64 20.68
N VAL A 194 -13.39 14.94 21.25
CA VAL A 194 -12.76 14.10 22.26
C VAL A 194 -13.34 14.53 23.62
N PRO A 195 -14.00 13.63 24.37
CA PRO A 195 -14.35 13.87 25.77
C PRO A 195 -13.12 13.84 26.68
#